data_AF-V9G8W8-F1
#
_entry.id   AF-V9G8W8-F1
#
_cell.length_a   1.000
_cell.length_b   1.000
_cell.length_c   1.000
_cell.angle_alpha   90.00
_cell.angle_beta   90.00
_cell.angle_gamma   90.00
#
_symmetry.space_group_name_H-M   'P 1'
#
loop_
_entity.id
_entity.type
_entity.pdbx_description
1 polymer ?
#
loop_
_entity_poly.entity_id
_entity_poly.type
_entity_poly.pdbx_seq_one_letter_code
_entity_poly.pdbx_strand_id
1 'polypeptide(L)' 'MGANGEGGEEEAGEWINCLRRYGPHPDIGNLFYWRKEDLTPEEIVEKALNYKPLIL' A
#
# COMPACT_ATOMS: atom_id res chain seq x y z
N MET A 1 -18.23 12.56 -5.58
CA MET A 1 -17.40 11.87 -4.58
C MET A 1 -16.56 10.86 -5.34
N GLY A 2 -15.41 11.29 -5.85
CA GLY A 2 -14.50 10.44 -6.61
C GLY A 2 -13.12 10.66 -6.03
N ALA A 3 -12.49 9.60 -5.53
CA ALA A 3 -11.10 9.65 -5.14
C ALA A 3 -10.25 9.80 -6.41
N ASN A 4 -10.10 11.03 -6.89
CA ASN A 4 -9.04 11.40 -7.82
C ASN A 4 -7.81 11.66 -6.96
N GLY A 5 -6.72 10.94 -7.20
CA GLY A 5 -5.47 11.20 -6.50
C GLY A 5 -5.04 12.65 -6.73
N GLU A 6 -5.11 13.47 -5.67
CA GLU A 6 -4.77 14.90 -5.71
C GLU A 6 -3.24 15.14 -5.56
N GLY A 7 -2.41 14.19 -6.00
CA GLY A 7 -0.95 14.27 -5.90
C GLY A 7 -0.29 13.92 -7.23
N GLY A 8 0.76 14.65 -7.59
CA GLY A 8 1.60 14.32 -8.73
C GLY A 8 2.32 12.98 -8.55
N GLU A 9 2.94 12.46 -9.61
CA GLU A 9 3.70 11.20 -9.57
C GLU A 9 4.81 11.23 -8.49
N GLU A 10 5.43 12.39 -8.27
CA GLU A 10 6.40 12.61 -7.18
C GLU A 10 5.78 12.46 -5.79
N GLU A 11 4.61 13.05 -5.52
CA GLU A 11 3.93 12.93 -4.22
C GLU A 11 3.47 11.51 -3.96
N ALA A 12 2.94 10.83 -4.98
CA ALA A 12 2.59 9.42 -4.90
C ALA A 12 3.82 8.56 -4.57
N GLY A 13 4.98 8.88 -5.17
CA GLY A 13 6.26 8.25 -4.87
C GLY A 13 6.67 8.41 -3.41
N GLU A 14 6.59 9.63 -2.87
CA GLU A 14 6.91 9.92 -1.47
C GLU A 14 5.98 9.19 -0.49
N TRP A 15 4.69 9.13 -0.80
CA TRP A 15 3.72 8.40 0.03
C TRP A 15 3.99 6.89 0.03
N ILE A 16 4.27 6.30 -1.12
CA ILE A 16 4.66 4.89 -1.19
C ILE A 16 5.98 4.64 -0.45
N ASN A 17 6.95 5.56 -0.53
CA ASN A 17 8.21 5.43 0.18
C ASN A 17 8.00 5.48 1.71
N CYS A 18 7.13 6.37 2.20
CA CYS A 18 6.72 6.42 3.60
C CYS A 18 6.08 5.10 4.05
N LEU A 19 5.13 4.57 3.27
CA LEU A 19 4.47 3.29 3.57
C LEU A 19 5.45 2.13 3.56
N ARG A 20 6.44 2.10 2.67
CA ARG A 20 7.48 1.06 2.66
C ARG A 20 8.43 1.17 3.86
N ARG A 21 8.73 2.38 4.31
CA ARG A 21 9.67 2.62 5.41
C ARG A 21 9.06 2.35 6.79
N TYR A 22 7.80 2.70 6.99
CA TYR A 22 7.14 2.65 8.29
C TYR A 22 6.00 1.64 8.37
N GLY A 23 5.56 1.10 7.23
CA GLY A 23 4.44 0.17 7.17
C GLY A 23 4.79 -1.21 7.73
N PRO A 24 3.79 -1.92 8.28
CA PRO A 24 3.96 -3.29 8.77
C PRO A 24 4.26 -4.30 7.67
N HIS A 25 3.87 -4.03 6.43
CA HIS A 25 4.10 -4.92 5.28
C HIS A 25 5.37 -4.51 4.52
N PRO A 26 6.43 -5.35 4.47
CA PRO A 26 7.72 -5.00 3.90
C PRO A 26 7.66 -4.69 2.39
N ASP A 27 6.65 -5.23 1.70
CA ASP A 27 6.44 -5.04 0.27
C ASP A 27 5.03 -4.54 -0.07
N ILE A 28 4.63 -3.45 0.60
CA ILE A 28 3.29 -2.87 0.42
C ILE A 28 3.04 -2.41 -1.02
N GLY A 29 4.09 -2.04 -1.76
CA GLY A 29 4.00 -1.65 -3.18
C GLY A 29 3.42 -2.74 -4.07
N ASN A 30 3.71 -4.01 -3.76
CA ASN A 30 3.12 -5.14 -4.47
C ASN A 30 1.59 -5.23 -4.29
N LEU A 31 1.05 -4.78 -3.15
CA LEU A 31 -0.40 -4.70 -2.94
C LEU A 31 -1.06 -3.56 -3.75
N PHE A 32 -0.30 -2.59 -4.25
CA PHE A 32 -0.83 -1.50 -5.07
C PHE A 32 -0.71 -1.81 -6.58
N TYR A 33 0.44 -2.33 -7.02
CA TYR A 33 0.78 -2.49 -8.45
C TYR A 33 0.62 -3.92 -8.98
N TRP A 34 0.80 -4.94 -8.13
CA TRP A 34 0.76 -6.36 -8.51
C TRP A 34 -0.33 -7.11 -7.74
N ARG A 35 -1.49 -6.47 -7.57
CA ARG A 35 -2.64 -7.09 -6.91
C ARG A 35 -3.09 -8.29 -7.74
N LYS A 36 -3.06 -9.49 -7.15
CA LYS A 36 -3.64 -10.70 -7.78
C LYS A 36 -5.17 -10.68 -7.80
N GLU A 37 -5.76 -9.82 -6.96
CA GLU A 37 -7.18 -9.65 -6.72
C GLU A 37 -7.50 -8.16 -6.85
N ASP A 38 -8.69 -7.83 -7.33
CA ASP A 38 -9.15 -6.45 -7.45
C ASP A 38 -9.53 -5.92 -6.06
N LEU A 39 -8.51 -5.59 -5.26
CA LEU A 39 -8.66 -5.13 -3.89
C LEU A 39 -9.02 -3.64 -3.87
N THR A 40 -9.97 -3.24 -3.03
CA THR A 40 -10.23 -1.82 -2.79
C THR A 40 -9.08 -1.19 -1.96
N PRO A 41 -8.94 0.15 -1.96
CA PRO A 41 -7.95 0.82 -1.12
C PRO A 41 -8.05 0.42 0.36
N GLU A 42 -9.25 0.24 0.89
CA GLU A 42 -9.50 -0.20 2.27
C GLU A 42 -8.97 -1.61 2.51
N GLU A 43 -9.21 -2.54 1.58
CA GLU A 43 -8.71 -3.91 1.68
C GLU A 43 -7.17 -3.98 1.62
N ILE A 44 -6.53 -3.11 0.86
CA ILE A 44 -5.06 -3.00 0.86
C ILE A 44 -4.55 -2.57 2.23
N VAL A 45 -5.17 -1.56 2.82
CA VAL A 45 -4.81 -1.09 4.16
C VAL A 45 -5.01 -2.21 5.18
N GLU A 46 -6.12 -2.93 5.12
CA GLU A 46 -6.39 -4.05 6.03
C GLU A 46 -5.38 -5.19 5.88
N LYS A 47 -5.05 -5.60 4.65
CA LYS A 47 -4.01 -6.61 4.39
C LYS A 47 -2.64 -6.16 4.86
N ALA A 48 -2.30 -4.89 4.63
CA ALA A 48 -1.03 -4.34 5.10
C ALA A 48 -0.96 -4.36 6.63
N LEU A 49 -1.99 -3.87 7.32
CA LEU A 49 -2.06 -3.83 8.79
C LEU A 49 -2.05 -5.22 9.43
N ASN A 50 -2.70 -6.20 8.80
CA ASN A 50 -2.72 -7.58 9.27
C ASN A 50 -1.47 -8.39 8.89
N TYR A 51 -0.53 -7.81 8.14
CA TYR A 51 0.70 -8.50 7.79
C TYR A 51 1.47 -8.87 9.06
N LYS A 52 1.63 -10.17 9.28
CA LYS A 52 2.47 -10.71 10.36
C LYS A 52 3.71 -11.31 9.71
N PRO A 53 4.91 -10.78 10.01
CA PRO A 53 6.14 -11.44 9.60
C PRO A 53 6.13 -12.86 10.14
N LEU A 54 6.35 -13.85 9.27
CA LEU A 54 6.60 -15.21 9.72
C LEU A 54 7.97 -15.20 10.40
N ILE A 55 7.97 -15.14 11.72
CA ILE A 55 9.19 -15.34 12.52
C ILE A 55 9.47 -16.84 12.46
N LEU A 56 10.46 -17.21 11.66
CA LEU A 56 11.02 -18.57 11.56
C LEU A 56 11.94 -18.87 12.75
#